data_AF-A0A392TY09-F1
#
_entry.id   AF-A0A392TY09-F1
#
_cell.length_a   1.000
_cell.length_b   1.000
_cell.length_c   1.000
_cell.angle_alpha   90.00
_cell.angle_beta   90.00
_cell.angle_gamma   90.00
#
_symmetry.space_group_name_H-M   'P 1'
#
loop_
_entity.id
_entity.type
_entity.pdbx_description
1 polymer ?
#
loop_
_entity_poly.entity_id
_entity_poly.type
_entity_poly.pdbx_seq_one_letter_code
_entity_poly.pdbx_strand_id
1 'polypeptide(L)'
;ELGELKQGRTYVAEYTRKFNELVHFSSDDTGALSERAKMNKYRYGLRGDIAHAVSLQSIANFGDLIQKAYSTEATIDFANKERA
;
A
#
# COMPACT_ATOMS: atom_id res chain seq x y z
N GLU A 1 11.50 10.45 3.19
CA GLU A 1 10.46 11.07 2.33
C GLU A 1 9.44 10.05 1.84
N LEU A 2 8.33 10.45 1.20
CA LEU A 2 7.28 9.53 0.73
C LEU A 2 7.78 8.46 -0.26
N GLY A 3 8.85 8.74 -1.00
CA GLY A 3 9.50 7.79 -1.91
C GLY A 3 10.27 6.65 -1.21
N GLU A 4 10.60 6.82 0.07
CA GLU A 4 11.40 5.88 0.85
C GLU A 4 10.54 5.02 1.79
N LEU A 5 9.26 5.35 1.96
CA LEU A 5 8.38 4.61 2.85
C LEU A 5 8.16 3.19 2.31
N LYS A 6 8.57 2.18 3.10
CA LYS A 6 8.32 0.76 2.85
C LYS A 6 7.47 0.19 3.98
N GLN A 7 6.56 -0.72 3.64
CA GLN A 7 5.79 -1.53 4.59
C GLN A 7 6.74 -2.41 5.44
N GLY A 8 7.76 -2.99 4.81
CA GLY A 8 8.66 -3.91 5.51
C GLY A 8 7.91 -5.13 6.06
N ARG A 9 8.11 -5.42 7.35
CA ARG A 9 7.46 -6.54 8.06
C ARG A 9 6.18 -6.15 8.80
N THR A 10 5.74 -4.89 8.71
CA THR A 10 4.52 -4.44 9.40
C THR A 10 3.27 -4.78 8.60
N TYR A 11 2.11 -4.64 9.25
CA TYR A 11 0.82 -4.78 8.59
C TYR A 11 0.57 -3.68 7.54
N VAL A 12 -0.28 -3.98 6.56
CA VAL A 12 -0.79 -3.02 5.58
C VAL A 12 -1.48 -1.85 6.29
N ALA A 13 -2.12 -2.09 7.43
CA ALA A 13 -2.78 -1.05 8.23
C ALA A 13 -1.83 0.08 8.65
N GLU A 14 -0.73 -0.29 9.31
CA GLU A 14 0.28 0.65 9.81
C GLU A 14 0.99 1.37 8.66
N TYR A 15 1.28 0.66 7.57
CA TYR A 15 1.86 1.26 6.37
C TYR A 15 0.90 2.27 5.72
N THR A 16 -0.38 1.92 5.58
CA THR A 16 -1.41 2.79 5.00
C THR A 16 -1.57 4.09 5.80
N ARG A 17 -1.58 3.98 7.14
CA ARG A 17 -1.67 5.15 8.02
C ARG A 17 -0.51 6.11 7.77
N LYS A 18 0.73 5.61 7.88
CA LYS A 18 1.95 6.40 7.66
C LYS A 18 2.02 7.00 6.26
N PHE A 19 1.60 6.24 5.25
CA PHE A 19 1.57 6.72 3.87
C PHE A 19 0.61 7.91 3.73
N ASN A 20 -0.60 7.81 4.27
CA ASN A 20 -1.60 8.89 4.20
C ASN A 20 -1.18 10.13 4.99
N GLU A 21 -0.55 9.95 6.16
CA GLU A 21 0.06 11.05 6.92
C GLU A 21 1.09 11.80 6.07
N LEU A 22 2.03 11.09 5.46
CA LEU A 22 3.06 11.71 4.61
C LEU A 22 2.45 12.37 3.36
N VAL A 23 1.43 11.76 2.72
CA VAL A 23 0.74 12.40 1.57
C VAL A 23 0.12 13.72 2.01
N HIS A 24 -0.54 13.75 3.17
CA HIS A 24 -1.19 14.94 3.69
C HIS A 24 -0.16 16.06 3.92
N PHE A 25 0.89 15.81 4.71
CA PHE A 25 1.93 16.79 5.01
C PHE A 25 2.74 17.23 3.79
N SER A 26 2.91 16.36 2.78
CA SER A 26 3.61 16.73 1.53
C SER A 26 2.77 17.61 0.59
N SER A 27 1.45 17.66 0.78
CA SER A 27 0.55 18.40 -0.11
C SER A 27 0.41 19.87 0.28
N ASP A 28 0.84 20.26 1.49
CA ASP A 28 0.70 21.62 2.01
C ASP A 28 1.69 22.63 1.38
N ASP A 29 2.76 22.18 0.70
CA ASP A 29 3.83 23.07 0.20
C ASP A 29 4.03 23.11 -1.33
N THR A 30 3.48 22.19 -2.14
CA THR A 30 3.81 22.17 -3.61
C THR A 30 2.79 21.51 -4.55
N GLY A 31 1.58 21.22 -4.08
CA GLY A 31 0.51 20.65 -4.89
C GLY A 31 0.27 19.16 -4.63
N ALA A 32 -1.01 18.79 -4.48
CA ALA A 32 -1.42 17.45 -4.14
C ALA A 32 -0.91 16.40 -5.15
N LEU A 33 -0.43 15.25 -4.65
CA LEU A 33 -0.06 14.12 -5.50
C LEU A 33 -1.26 13.67 -6.34
N SER A 34 -1.05 13.52 -7.65
CA SER A 34 -2.07 12.91 -8.52
C SER A 34 -2.40 11.50 -8.05
N GLU A 35 -3.64 11.06 -8.26
CA GLU A 35 -4.08 9.74 -7.80
C GLU A 35 -3.20 8.61 -8.38
N ARG A 36 -2.82 8.72 -9.66
CA ARG A 36 -1.90 7.78 -10.31
C ARG A 36 -0.53 7.76 -9.64
N ALA A 37 0.03 8.92 -9.28
CA ALA A 37 1.30 9.00 -8.56
C ALA A 37 1.19 8.40 -7.15
N LYS A 38 0.09 8.68 -6.45
CA LYS A 38 -0.23 8.12 -5.14
C LYS A 38 -0.28 6.59 -5.19
N MET A 39 -1.01 6.03 -6.15
CA MET A 39 -1.11 4.58 -6.37
C MET A 39 0.24 3.94 -6.70
N ASN A 40 1.03 4.54 -7.58
CA ASN A 40 2.34 4.02 -7.97
C ASN A 40 3.32 3.99 -6.78
N LYS A 41 3.39 5.08 -6.01
CA LYS A 41 4.23 5.16 -4.81
C LYS A 41 3.77 4.16 -3.75
N TYR A 42 2.47 4.04 -3.53
CA TYR A 42 1.92 3.10 -2.56
C TYR A 42 2.25 1.65 -2.91
N ARG A 43 2.02 1.24 -4.16
CA ARG A 43 2.37 -0.11 -4.66
C ARG A 43 3.86 -0.41 -4.52
N TYR A 44 4.72 0.56 -4.82
CA TYR A 44 6.17 0.41 -4.71
C TYR A 44 6.64 0.21 -3.26
N GLY A 45 5.92 0.76 -2.28
CA GLY A 45 6.24 0.61 -0.87
C GLY A 45 5.65 -0.63 -0.18
N LEU A 46 4.70 -1.34 -0.79
CA LEU A 46 4.13 -2.56 -0.23
C LEU A 46 5.18 -3.68 -0.06
N ARG A 47 4.92 -4.60 0.88
CA ARG A 47 5.70 -5.83 1.05
C ARG A 47 5.66 -6.65 -0.24
N GLY A 48 6.79 -7.26 -0.61
CA GLY A 48 6.97 -7.80 -1.97
C GLY A 48 5.94 -8.84 -2.42
N ASP A 49 5.53 -9.73 -1.53
CA ASP A 49 4.47 -10.73 -1.74
C ASP A 49 3.10 -10.09 -1.96
N ILE A 50 2.73 -9.10 -1.14
CA ILE A 50 1.48 -8.34 -1.27
C ILE A 50 1.50 -7.50 -2.54
N ALA A 51 2.60 -6.79 -2.81
CA ALA A 51 2.78 -5.97 -4.00
C ALA A 51 2.61 -6.80 -5.27
N HIS A 52 3.23 -7.98 -5.31
CA HIS A 52 3.10 -8.91 -6.42
C HIS A 52 1.66 -9.37 -6.62
N ALA A 53 0.99 -9.88 -5.58
CA ALA A 53 -0.38 -10.36 -5.69
C ALA A 53 -1.39 -9.26 -6.03
N VAL A 54 -1.22 -8.06 -5.49
CA VAL A 54 -2.06 -6.88 -5.81
C VAL A 54 -1.85 -6.41 -7.25
N SER A 55 -0.64 -6.56 -7.81
CA SER A 55 -0.35 -6.18 -9.21
C SER A 55 -1.11 -7.01 -10.26
N LEU A 56 -1.54 -8.22 -9.89
CA LEU A 56 -2.32 -9.11 -10.75
C LEU A 56 -3.82 -8.77 -10.76
N GLN A 57 -4.26 -7.84 -9.93
CA GLN A 57 -5.67 -7.46 -9.81
C GLN A 57 -5.97 -6.20 -10.64
N SER A 58 -7.19 -6.12 -11.18
CA SER A 58 -7.72 -4.85 -11.68
C SER A 58 -7.91 -3.88 -10.51
N ILE A 59 -7.41 -2.65 -10.66
CA ILE A 59 -7.48 -1.60 -9.63
C ILE A 59 -7.99 -0.30 -10.25
N ALA A 60 -9.12 0.18 -9.75
CA ALA A 60 -9.80 1.35 -10.30
C ALA A 60 -9.26 2.68 -9.77
N ASN A 61 -8.91 2.75 -8.48
CA ASN A 61 -8.49 3.98 -7.81
C ASN A 61 -7.67 3.65 -6.55
N PHE A 62 -7.26 4.69 -5.82
CA PHE A 62 -6.44 4.53 -4.62
C PHE A 62 -7.16 3.82 -3.45
N GLY A 63 -8.47 4.04 -3.29
CA GLY A 63 -9.25 3.35 -2.26
C GLY A 63 -9.36 1.85 -2.52
N ASP A 64 -9.62 1.49 -3.78
CA ASP A 64 -9.65 0.09 -4.24
C ASP A 64 -8.29 -0.60 -4.06
N LEU A 65 -7.18 0.11 -4.35
CA LEU A 65 -5.82 -0.37 -4.09
C LEU A 65 -5.60 -0.74 -2.62
N ILE A 66 -6.03 0.13 -1.69
CA ILE A 66 -5.90 -0.11 -0.25
C ILE A 66 -6.70 -1.35 0.15
N GLN A 67 -7.96 -1.43 -0.27
CA GLN A 67 -8.84 -2.57 0.05
C GLN A 67 -8.24 -3.90 -0.44
N LYS A 68 -7.72 -3.92 -1.66
CA LYS A 68 -7.07 -5.11 -2.23
C LYS A 68 -5.80 -5.50 -1.46
N ALA A 69 -5.00 -4.52 -1.03
CA ALA A 69 -3.82 -4.79 -0.22
C ALA A 69 -4.19 -5.44 1.13
N TYR A 70 -5.25 -4.97 1.80
CA TYR A 70 -5.75 -5.60 3.03
C TYR A 70 -6.24 -7.03 2.81
N SER A 71 -7.08 -7.25 1.79
CA SER A 71 -7.60 -8.58 1.48
C SER A 71 -6.48 -9.56 1.12
N THR A 72 -5.46 -9.09 0.37
CA THR A 72 -4.28 -9.88 0.02
C THR A 72 -3.44 -10.22 1.26
N GLU A 73 -3.18 -9.27 2.16
CA GLU A 73 -2.48 -9.54 3.42
C GLU A 73 -3.20 -10.61 4.25
N ALA A 74 -4.52 -10.48 4.41
CA ALA A 74 -5.32 -11.47 5.14
C ALA A 74 -5.26 -12.87 4.50
N THR A 75 -5.29 -12.95 3.17
CA THR A 75 -5.20 -14.22 2.43
C THR A 75 -3.83 -14.88 2.63
N ILE A 76 -2.75 -14.09 2.55
CA ILE A 76 -1.38 -14.59 2.76
C ILE A 76 -1.19 -15.06 4.21
N ASP A 77 -1.64 -14.27 5.18
CA ASP A 77 -1.53 -14.61 6.60
C ASP A 77 -2.32 -15.88 6.94
N PHE A 78 -3.50 -16.07 6.33
CA PHE A 78 -4.27 -17.30 6.46
C PHE A 78 -3.50 -18.51 5.89
N ALA A 79 -3.01 -18.40 4.65
CA ALA A 79 -2.25 -19.47 4.02
C ALA A 79 -0.95 -19.83 4.77
N ASN A 80 -0.29 -18.85 5.41
CA ASN A 80 0.89 -19.10 6.24
C ASN A 80 0.55 -19.82 7.54
N LYS A 81 -0.63 -19.55 8.14
CA LYS A 81 -1.10 -20.25 9.34
C LYS A 81 -1.51 -21.70 9.07
N GLU A 82 -2.07 -22.00 7.90
CA GLU A 82 -2.40 -23.38 7.51
C GLU A 82 -1.17 -24.27 7.23
N ARG A 83 -0.01 -23.65 7.00
CA ARG A 83 1.25 -24.35 6.69
C ARG A 83 2.15 -24.56 7.92
N ALA A 84 1.79 -24.00 9.07
CA ALA A 84 2.54 -24.06 10.33
C ALA A 84 2.00 -25.17 11.24
#